data_AF-E2SB09-F1
#
_entry.id   AF-E2SB09-F1
#
_cell.length_a   1.000
_cell.length_b   1.000
_cell.length_c   1.000
_cell.angle_alpha   90.00
_cell.angle_beta   90.00
_cell.angle_gamma   90.00
#
_symmetry.space_group_name_H-M   'P 1'
#
loop_
_entity.id
_entity.type
_entity.pdbx_description
1 polymer ?
#
loop_
_entity_poly.entity_id
_entity_poly.type
_entity_poly.pdbx_seq_one_letter_code
_entity_poly.pdbx_strand_id
1 'polypeptide(L)'
;MARSKASSGTGVEPDSGAGKKELKARVAALEKTVAKLESKLQKQRDKVVAAEKKAARSAREAAAEIEKYRAKAAKARRRARAASEQPAAVDAVDPDTAFGDLPVRLGGGPVRVASVDSEKVPQKPVLAPAVAGSSVPDETWTVTRLRAEARSRAVPGYSRKSKAQLLEALAAS
;
A
#
# COMPACT_ATOMS: atom_id res chain seq x y z
N MET A 1 -61.48 -61.93 7.96
CA MET A 1 -60.21 -61.57 8.63
C MET A 1 -60.10 -60.06 8.74
N ALA A 2 -59.82 -59.58 9.96
CA ALA A 2 -59.23 -58.31 10.39
C ALA A 2 -59.75 -56.96 9.86
N ARG A 3 -60.39 -56.21 10.78
CA ARG A 3 -60.43 -54.74 10.84
C ARG A 3 -59.05 -54.21 11.29
N SER A 4 -58.57 -53.10 10.73
CA SER A 4 -57.55 -52.20 11.34
C SER A 4 -57.59 -50.85 10.61
N LYS A 5 -58.31 -49.87 11.15
CA LYS A 5 -57.86 -48.82 12.10
C LYS A 5 -57.24 -47.62 11.39
N ALA A 6 -58.04 -46.56 11.35
CA ALA A 6 -57.62 -45.19 11.07
C ALA A 6 -56.47 -44.79 12.01
N SER A 7 -55.36 -44.35 11.41
CA SER A 7 -54.25 -43.74 12.11
C SER A 7 -54.62 -42.28 12.42
N SER A 8 -54.79 -42.03 13.71
CA SER A 8 -55.01 -40.74 14.35
C SER A 8 -53.99 -39.69 13.90
N GLY A 9 -54.51 -38.55 13.42
CA GLY A 9 -53.73 -37.32 13.31
C GLY A 9 -53.30 -36.85 14.70
N THR A 10 -51.99 -36.86 14.95
CA THR A 10 -51.38 -36.19 16.09
C THR A 10 -51.32 -34.69 15.79
N GLY A 11 -52.44 -34.01 16.06
CA GLY A 11 -52.47 -32.57 16.25
C GLY A 11 -51.73 -32.22 17.55
N VAL A 12 -50.44 -31.94 17.44
CA VAL A 12 -49.68 -31.29 18.52
C VAL A 12 -50.04 -29.81 18.47
N GLU A 13 -51.13 -29.45 19.16
CA GLU A 13 -51.42 -28.07 19.54
C GLU A 13 -50.33 -27.61 20.53
N PRO A 14 -49.55 -26.56 20.22
CA PRO A 14 -48.61 -26.00 21.18
C PRO A 14 -49.38 -25.22 22.26
N ASP A 15 -49.23 -25.65 23.50
CA ASP A 15 -49.63 -24.94 24.71
C ASP A 15 -49.18 -23.46 24.66
N SER A 16 -50.15 -22.55 24.47
CA SER A 16 -49.90 -21.13 24.20
C SER A 16 -49.19 -20.38 25.34
N GLY A 17 -49.10 -20.98 26.53
CA GLY A 17 -48.36 -20.43 27.68
C GLY A 17 -46.84 -20.64 27.60
N ALA A 18 -46.40 -21.77 27.04
CA ALA A 18 -44.98 -22.10 26.90
C ALA A 18 -44.30 -21.25 25.81
N GLY A 19 -44.98 -21.04 24.68
CA GLY A 19 -44.48 -20.22 23.58
C GLY A 19 -44.25 -18.75 23.95
N LYS A 20 -45.09 -18.17 24.82
CA LYS A 20 -44.92 -16.78 25.29
C LYS A 20 -43.67 -16.61 26.15
N LYS A 21 -43.35 -17.56 27.01
CA LYS A 21 -42.12 -17.53 27.84
C LYS A 21 -40.87 -17.65 26.99
N GLU A 22 -40.89 -18.53 25.99
CA GLU A 22 -39.77 -18.72 25.09
C GLU A 22 -39.54 -17.50 24.19
N LEU A 23 -40.60 -16.89 23.66
CA LEU A 23 -40.50 -15.64 22.90
C LEU A 23 -39.88 -14.51 23.75
N LYS A 24 -40.32 -14.34 25.00
CA LYS A 24 -39.75 -13.33 25.91
C LYS A 24 -38.27 -13.57 26.18
N ALA A 25 -37.85 -14.83 26.37
CA ALA A 25 -36.45 -15.18 26.56
C ALA A 25 -35.62 -14.88 25.30
N ARG A 26 -36.13 -15.18 24.11
CA ARG A 26 -35.49 -14.86 22.83
C ARG A 26 -35.37 -13.36 22.60
N VAL A 27 -36.41 -12.58 22.90
CA VAL A 27 -36.37 -11.11 22.82
C VAL A 27 -35.29 -10.56 23.75
N ALA A 28 -35.26 -10.99 25.02
CA ALA A 28 -34.23 -10.56 25.97
C ALA A 28 -32.81 -10.97 25.55
N ALA A 29 -32.65 -12.13 24.90
CA ALA A 29 -31.37 -12.55 24.33
C ALA A 29 -30.95 -11.66 23.15
N LEU A 30 -31.89 -11.31 22.27
CA LEU A 30 -31.66 -10.40 21.14
C LEU A 30 -31.32 -8.98 21.59
N GLU A 31 -32.00 -8.44 22.62
CA GLU A 31 -31.67 -7.13 23.19
C GLU A 31 -30.23 -7.09 23.72
N LYS A 32 -29.80 -8.16 24.40
CA LYS A 32 -28.41 -8.27 24.89
C LYS A 32 -27.40 -8.34 23.74
N THR A 33 -27.71 -9.05 22.66
CA THR A 33 -26.80 -9.11 21.50
C THR A 33 -26.74 -7.78 20.77
N VAL A 34 -27.88 -7.08 20.61
CA VAL A 34 -27.94 -5.73 20.04
C VAL A 34 -27.08 -4.76 20.85
N ALA A 35 -27.29 -4.67 22.17
CA ALA A 35 -26.50 -3.80 23.04
C ALA A 35 -24.98 -4.09 22.97
N LYS A 36 -24.61 -5.38 22.88
CA LYS A 36 -23.20 -5.79 22.73
C LYS A 36 -22.63 -5.40 21.37
N LEU A 37 -23.41 -5.52 20.30
CA LEU A 37 -23.00 -5.13 18.95
C LEU A 37 -22.88 -3.61 18.83
N GLU A 38 -23.82 -2.84 19.40
CA GLU A 38 -23.76 -1.39 19.46
C GLU A 38 -22.50 -0.90 20.19
N SER A 39 -22.18 -1.49 21.35
CA SER A 39 -20.95 -1.17 22.08
C SER A 39 -19.68 -1.46 21.26
N LYS A 40 -19.65 -2.57 20.52
CA LYS A 40 -18.53 -2.90 19.63
C LYS A 40 -18.43 -1.93 18.46
N LEU A 41 -19.56 -1.56 17.86
CA LEU A 41 -19.64 -0.64 16.74
C LEU A 41 -19.16 0.75 17.18
N GLN A 42 -19.58 1.22 18.35
CA GLN A 42 -19.09 2.47 18.92
C GLN A 42 -17.57 2.46 19.12
N LYS A 43 -17.02 1.41 19.73
CA LYS A 43 -15.56 1.26 19.88
C LYS A 43 -14.81 1.26 18.54
N GLN A 44 -15.41 0.69 17.48
CA GLN A 44 -14.82 0.73 16.15
C GLN A 44 -14.88 2.13 15.54
N ARG A 45 -15.99 2.85 15.70
CA ARG A 45 -16.10 4.27 15.29
C ARG A 45 -15.04 5.12 15.96
N ASP A 46 -14.87 5.00 17.28
CA ASP A 46 -13.87 5.77 18.02
C ASP A 46 -12.44 5.49 17.54
N LYS A 47 -12.14 4.21 17.23
CA LYS A 47 -10.85 3.80 16.65
C LYS A 47 -10.61 4.39 15.26
N VAL A 48 -11.64 4.43 14.41
CA VAL A 48 -11.55 5.02 13.07
C VAL A 48 -11.29 6.52 13.19
N VAL A 49 -12.05 7.24 14.00
CA VAL A 49 -11.86 8.68 14.23
C VAL A 49 -10.46 8.98 14.78
N ALA A 50 -9.96 8.18 15.72
CA ALA A 50 -8.61 8.32 16.23
C ALA A 50 -7.53 8.08 15.16
N ALA A 51 -7.72 7.05 14.32
CA ALA A 51 -6.83 6.73 13.22
C ALA A 51 -6.82 7.83 12.14
N GLU A 52 -7.98 8.35 11.78
CA GLU A 52 -8.13 9.47 10.84
C GLU A 52 -7.44 10.73 11.36
N LYS A 53 -7.64 11.08 12.64
CA LYS A 53 -6.97 12.22 13.27
C LYS A 53 -5.44 12.06 13.27
N LYS A 54 -4.95 10.84 13.50
CA LYS A 54 -3.51 10.54 13.44
C LYS A 54 -2.98 10.67 12.00
N ALA A 55 -3.69 10.11 11.02
CA ALA A 55 -3.33 10.20 9.61
C ALA A 55 -3.33 11.66 9.10
N ALA A 56 -4.32 12.45 9.49
CA ALA A 56 -4.40 13.87 9.15
C ALA A 56 -3.23 14.68 9.74
N ARG A 57 -2.82 14.39 10.98
CA ARG A 57 -1.64 15.01 11.60
C ARG A 57 -0.36 14.66 10.85
N SER A 58 -0.11 13.38 10.59
CA SER A 58 1.08 12.96 9.83
C SER A 58 1.09 13.52 8.40
N ALA A 59 -0.07 13.64 7.76
CA ALA A 59 -0.18 14.22 6.42
C ALA A 59 0.18 15.71 6.43
N ARG A 60 -0.27 16.46 7.45
CA ARG A 60 0.09 17.88 7.61
C ARG A 60 1.58 18.07 7.86
N GLU A 61 2.18 17.25 8.71
CA GLU A 61 3.63 17.28 8.98
C GLU A 61 4.44 16.96 7.72
N ALA A 62 4.04 15.92 6.97
CA ALA A 62 4.69 15.57 5.71
C ALA A 62 4.55 16.69 4.66
N ALA A 63 3.37 17.31 4.55
CA ALA A 63 3.14 18.43 3.64
C ALA A 63 4.03 19.64 3.98
N ALA A 64 4.16 19.97 5.28
CA ALA A 64 5.02 21.05 5.73
C ALA A 64 6.51 20.80 5.41
N GLU A 65 7.00 19.56 5.56
CA GLU A 65 8.37 19.23 5.16
C GLU A 65 8.56 19.32 3.64
N ILE A 66 7.62 18.79 2.85
CA ILE A 66 7.66 18.91 1.38
C ILE A 66 7.73 20.38 0.95
N GLU A 67 6.96 21.25 1.60
CA GLU A 67 6.98 22.69 1.31
C GLU A 67 8.34 23.35 1.64
N LYS A 68 8.96 22.99 2.77
CA LYS A 68 10.33 23.44 3.09
C LYS A 68 11.34 23.01 2.02
N TYR A 69 11.28 21.76 1.56
CA TYR A 69 12.17 21.28 0.50
C TYR A 69 11.91 21.98 -0.83
N ARG A 70 10.65 22.23 -1.18
CA ARG A 70 10.29 23.00 -2.38
C ARG A 70 10.81 24.44 -2.32
N ALA A 71 10.70 25.10 -1.18
CA ALA A 71 11.24 26.46 -0.99
C ALA A 71 12.77 26.50 -1.15
N LYS A 72 13.48 25.53 -0.55
CA LYS A 72 14.94 25.40 -0.70
C LYS A 72 15.34 25.13 -2.16
N ALA A 73 14.66 24.21 -2.83
CA ALA A 73 14.89 23.90 -4.24
C ALA A 73 14.61 25.12 -5.15
N ALA A 74 13.54 25.87 -4.89
CA ALA A 74 13.23 27.10 -5.63
C ALA A 74 14.31 28.18 -5.43
N LYS A 75 14.83 28.34 -4.20
CA LYS A 75 15.94 29.26 -3.91
C LYS A 75 17.23 28.85 -4.62
N ALA A 76 17.55 27.56 -4.63
CA ALA A 76 18.70 27.03 -5.36
C ALA A 76 18.56 27.28 -6.87
N ARG A 77 17.37 27.02 -7.44
CA ARG A 77 17.09 27.29 -8.86
C ARG A 77 17.22 28.78 -9.21
N ARG A 78 16.73 29.68 -8.35
CA ARG A 78 16.90 31.14 -8.55
C ARG A 78 18.37 31.56 -8.53
N ARG A 79 19.18 31.00 -7.62
CA ARG A 79 20.62 31.27 -7.55
C ARG A 79 21.37 30.74 -8.78
N ALA A 80 21.06 29.52 -9.21
CA ALA A 80 21.65 28.94 -10.42
C ALA A 80 21.31 29.79 -11.65
N ARG A 81 20.05 30.22 -11.76
CA ARG A 81 19.61 31.11 -12.85
C ARG A 81 20.31 32.47 -12.82
N ALA A 82 20.44 33.09 -11.65
CA ALA A 82 21.15 34.36 -11.51
C ALA A 82 22.65 34.23 -11.83
N ALA A 83 23.27 33.09 -11.49
CA ALA A 83 24.66 32.80 -11.84
C ALA A 83 24.86 32.55 -13.34
N SER A 84 23.87 31.98 -14.03
CA SER A 84 23.91 31.79 -15.50
C SER A 84 23.54 33.05 -16.29
N GLU A 85 22.82 34.00 -15.69
CA GLU A 85 22.40 35.26 -16.32
C GLU A 85 23.34 36.43 -16.03
N GLN A 86 24.38 36.27 -15.18
CA GLN A 86 25.45 37.26 -15.15
C GLN A 86 26.23 37.17 -16.47
N PRO A 87 26.25 38.23 -17.31
CA PRO A 87 27.19 38.27 -18.42
C PRO A 87 28.57 38.18 -17.80
N ALA A 88 29.39 37.23 -18.26
CA ALA A 88 30.82 37.31 -18.05
C ALA A 88 31.21 38.73 -18.39
N ALA A 89 31.66 39.50 -17.39
CA ALA A 89 32.22 40.81 -17.60
C ALA A 89 33.31 40.59 -18.65
N VAL A 90 33.03 41.02 -19.87
CA VAL A 90 34.02 41.16 -20.92
C VAL A 90 34.95 42.24 -20.40
N ASP A 91 36.00 41.79 -19.70
CA ASP A 91 37.22 42.56 -19.59
C ASP A 91 37.54 43.01 -21.02
N ALA A 92 37.44 44.32 -21.22
CA ALA A 92 37.84 44.98 -22.42
C ALA A 92 39.35 44.70 -22.61
N VAL A 93 39.67 43.69 -23.41
CA VAL A 93 41.03 43.51 -23.93
C VAL A 93 41.10 44.30 -25.22
N ASP A 94 41.83 45.42 -25.14
CA ASP A 94 42.31 46.23 -26.26
C ASP A 94 42.81 45.35 -27.43
N PRO A 95 42.29 45.49 -28.66
CA PRO A 95 42.79 44.77 -29.81
C PRO A 95 43.90 45.56 -30.51
N ASP A 96 44.93 46.03 -29.79
CA ASP A 96 46.05 46.74 -30.43
C ASP A 96 47.43 46.50 -29.81
N THR A 97 47.66 45.31 -29.25
CA THR A 97 49.02 44.82 -29.00
C THR A 97 49.34 43.68 -29.96
N ALA A 98 49.81 44.10 -31.13
CA ALA A 98 50.32 43.25 -32.16
C ALA A 98 51.64 42.57 -31.77
N PHE A 99 51.86 41.40 -32.39
CA PHE A 99 53.11 40.66 -32.59
C PHE A 99 53.70 39.81 -31.45
N GLY A 100 53.62 38.49 -31.67
CA GLY A 100 54.66 37.54 -31.28
C GLY A 100 54.19 36.43 -30.35
N ASP A 101 53.72 35.31 -30.90
CA ASP A 101 54.44 34.02 -30.89
C ASP A 101 53.55 32.91 -31.49
N LEU A 102 54.20 31.93 -32.13
CA LEU A 102 53.63 30.98 -33.08
C LEU A 102 52.66 29.95 -32.46
N PRO A 103 51.63 29.47 -33.19
CA PRO A 103 50.82 28.32 -32.78
C PRO A 103 51.56 27.01 -33.09
N VAL A 104 51.88 26.23 -32.05
CA VAL A 104 52.30 24.83 -32.21
C VAL A 104 51.12 24.01 -32.73
N ARG A 105 51.36 23.39 -33.90
CA ARG A 105 50.55 22.41 -34.61
C ARG A 105 50.03 21.26 -33.73
N LEU A 106 48.75 20.95 -33.96
CA LEU A 106 48.19 19.63 -34.28
C LEU A 106 48.40 18.47 -33.29
N GLY A 107 47.37 18.23 -32.47
CA GLY A 107 46.79 16.91 -32.27
C GLY A 107 45.28 17.11 -32.12
N GLY A 108 44.39 16.68 -33.02
CA GLY A 108 44.43 15.48 -33.84
C GLY A 108 43.67 14.34 -33.13
N GLY A 109 42.38 14.52 -32.85
CA GLY A 109 41.50 13.43 -32.43
C GLY A 109 40.06 13.87 -32.16
N PRO A 110 39.09 13.49 -33.02
CA PRO A 110 37.67 13.62 -32.70
C PRO A 110 37.10 12.24 -32.33
N VAL A 111 36.70 12.03 -31.07
CA VAL A 111 35.80 10.90 -30.75
C VAL A 111 34.75 11.30 -29.70
N ARG A 112 33.57 11.59 -30.24
CA ARG A 112 32.22 11.28 -29.77
C ARG A 112 31.92 11.33 -28.26
N VAL A 113 31.06 12.30 -27.95
CA VAL A 113 29.88 12.20 -27.08
C VAL A 113 29.30 10.77 -26.98
N ALA A 114 29.26 10.26 -25.76
CA ALA A 114 28.20 9.37 -25.30
C ALA A 114 27.78 9.87 -23.91
N SER A 115 26.71 10.67 -23.87
CA SER A 115 25.91 10.85 -22.68
C SER A 115 25.44 9.49 -22.18
N VAL A 116 25.58 9.19 -20.89
CA VAL A 116 24.48 8.63 -20.11
C VAL A 116 24.61 9.06 -18.64
N ASP A 117 23.55 9.70 -18.20
CA ASP A 117 23.19 10.17 -16.86
C ASP A 117 23.53 9.26 -15.66
N SER A 118 23.99 9.93 -14.60
CA SER A 118 23.72 9.56 -13.21
C SER A 118 22.46 10.30 -12.72
N GLU A 119 21.31 9.63 -12.63
CA GLU A 119 20.19 9.90 -11.70
C GLU A 119 19.34 8.60 -11.69
N LYS A 120 19.20 7.80 -10.62
CA LYS A 120 18.58 8.02 -9.30
C LYS A 120 17.19 8.66 -9.39
N VAL A 121 16.24 8.06 -8.64
CA VAL A 121 14.82 8.41 -8.36
C VAL A 121 13.80 7.91 -9.44
N PRO A 122 12.55 7.52 -9.09
CA PRO A 122 12.03 6.17 -9.32
C PRO A 122 10.74 6.20 -10.15
N GLN A 123 10.78 5.79 -11.40
CA GLN A 123 9.55 5.61 -12.16
C GLN A 123 9.06 4.18 -12.03
N LYS A 124 7.82 4.06 -11.55
CA LYS A 124 6.97 2.88 -11.50
C LYS A 124 6.69 2.41 -12.94
N PRO A 125 7.22 1.26 -13.41
CA PRO A 125 6.65 0.57 -14.54
C PRO A 125 5.71 -0.50 -13.99
N VAL A 126 4.43 -0.36 -14.31
CA VAL A 126 3.48 -1.46 -14.25
C VAL A 126 3.97 -2.51 -15.24
N LEU A 127 4.75 -3.48 -14.78
CA LEU A 127 5.05 -4.71 -15.51
C LEU A 127 5.18 -5.82 -14.47
N ALA A 128 4.29 -6.80 -14.60
CA ALA A 128 4.25 -8.00 -13.79
C ALA A 128 5.65 -8.63 -13.69
N PRO A 129 6.08 -9.09 -12.51
CA PRO A 129 7.18 -10.03 -12.46
C PRO A 129 6.67 -11.37 -12.99
N ALA A 130 6.85 -11.58 -14.30
CA ALA A 130 6.96 -12.89 -14.89
C ALA A 130 8.26 -13.53 -14.38
N VAL A 131 8.25 -13.92 -13.10
CA VAL A 131 9.23 -14.85 -12.56
C VAL A 131 8.54 -16.21 -12.58
N ALA A 132 8.71 -16.91 -13.70
CA ALA A 132 8.59 -18.35 -13.76
C ALA A 132 9.73 -18.96 -12.92
N GLY A 133 9.64 -18.77 -11.61
CA GLY A 133 10.49 -19.39 -10.61
C GLY A 133 9.58 -20.25 -9.77
N SER A 134 9.82 -21.57 -9.82
CA SER A 134 9.28 -22.63 -8.97
C SER A 134 8.01 -22.27 -8.19
N SER A 135 6.88 -22.90 -8.54
CA SER A 135 5.59 -22.83 -7.82
C SER A 135 5.64 -23.32 -6.38
N VAL A 136 6.83 -23.69 -5.88
CA VAL A 136 7.08 -24.13 -4.51
C VAL A 136 7.19 -22.88 -3.63
N PRO A 137 6.28 -22.71 -2.66
CA PRO A 137 6.35 -21.60 -1.73
C PRO A 137 7.59 -21.73 -0.84
N ASP A 138 8.45 -20.71 -0.86
CA ASP A 138 9.72 -20.70 -0.13
C ASP A 138 9.86 -19.45 0.76
N GLU A 139 10.94 -19.40 1.55
CA GLU A 139 11.21 -18.26 2.45
C GLU A 139 11.50 -16.95 1.70
N THR A 140 11.82 -16.99 0.40
CA THR A 140 12.03 -15.79 -0.40
C THR A 140 10.72 -15.09 -0.76
N TRP A 141 9.58 -15.79 -0.68
CA TRP A 141 8.29 -15.19 -0.98
C TRP A 141 7.86 -14.16 0.07
N THR A 142 7.25 -13.09 -0.43
CA THR A 142 6.61 -12.08 0.43
C THR A 142 5.31 -12.64 1.03
N VAL A 143 4.91 -12.13 2.20
CA VAL A 143 3.64 -12.52 2.84
C VAL A 143 2.45 -12.30 1.90
N THR A 144 2.48 -11.25 1.08
CA THR A 144 1.43 -10.97 0.08
C THR A 144 1.33 -12.08 -0.96
N ARG A 145 2.48 -12.56 -1.48
CA ARG A 145 2.52 -13.66 -2.45
C ARG A 145 2.06 -14.97 -1.81
N LEU A 146 2.51 -15.28 -0.59
CA LEU A 146 2.07 -16.46 0.16
C LEU A 146 0.57 -16.46 0.44
N ARG A 147 -0.01 -15.31 0.79
CA ARG A 147 -1.47 -15.19 0.97
C ARG A 147 -2.25 -15.28 -0.35
N ALA A 148 -1.69 -14.79 -1.45
CA ALA A 148 -2.29 -14.97 -2.76
C ALA A 148 -2.35 -16.47 -3.13
N GLU A 149 -1.24 -17.18 -2.94
CA GLU A 149 -1.17 -18.62 -3.17
C GLU A 149 -2.11 -19.40 -2.22
N ALA A 150 -2.12 -19.05 -0.93
CA ALA A 150 -3.01 -19.67 0.05
C ALA A 150 -4.50 -19.44 -0.27
N ARG A 151 -4.86 -18.33 -0.93
CA ARG A 151 -6.22 -18.13 -1.47
C ARG A 151 -6.48 -19.05 -2.65
N SER A 152 -5.54 -19.16 -3.59
CA SER A 152 -5.65 -20.05 -4.75
C SER A 152 -5.80 -21.52 -4.33
N ARG A 153 -5.14 -21.93 -3.24
CA ARG A 153 -5.26 -23.27 -2.64
C ARG A 153 -6.37 -23.41 -1.57
N ALA A 154 -7.20 -22.38 -1.39
CA ALA A 154 -8.30 -22.37 -0.41
C ALA A 154 -7.91 -22.72 1.05
N VAL A 155 -6.69 -22.34 1.49
CA VAL A 155 -6.20 -22.61 2.85
C VAL A 155 -7.05 -21.87 3.89
N PRO A 156 -7.69 -22.56 4.84
CA PRO A 156 -8.53 -21.92 5.85
C PRO A 156 -7.73 -20.95 6.74
N GLY A 157 -8.30 -19.78 6.99
CA GLY A 157 -7.73 -18.81 7.91
C GLY A 157 -6.40 -18.18 7.48
N TYR A 158 -5.99 -18.27 6.20
CA TYR A 158 -4.71 -17.76 5.69
C TYR A 158 -4.40 -16.30 6.09
N SER A 159 -5.42 -15.44 6.24
CA SER A 159 -5.22 -14.03 6.61
C SER A 159 -4.67 -13.84 8.03
N ARG A 160 -4.87 -14.81 8.93
CA ARG A 160 -4.43 -14.74 10.33
C ARG A 160 -3.08 -15.45 10.56
N LYS A 161 -2.60 -16.19 9.57
CA LYS A 161 -1.34 -16.94 9.65
C LYS A 161 -0.14 -15.99 9.45
N SER A 162 0.92 -16.25 10.22
CA SER A 162 2.24 -15.61 10.05
C SER A 162 2.94 -16.15 8.78
N LYS A 163 4.08 -15.56 8.39
CA LYS A 163 4.84 -16.01 7.20
C LYS A 163 5.22 -17.50 7.29
N ALA A 164 5.78 -17.92 8.42
CA ALA A 164 6.16 -19.31 8.65
C ALA A 164 4.95 -20.26 8.61
N GLN A 165 3.85 -19.88 9.25
CA GLN A 165 2.60 -20.68 9.24
C GLN A 165 1.97 -20.77 7.84
N LEU A 166 2.17 -19.77 6.99
CA LEU A 166 1.71 -19.81 5.59
C LEU A 166 2.55 -20.77 4.76
N LEU A 167 3.87 -20.80 4.96
CA LEU A 167 4.77 -21.74 4.28
C LEU A 167 4.45 -23.18 4.66
N GLU A 168 4.30 -23.46 5.95
CA GLU A 168 3.93 -24.79 6.45
C GLU A 168 2.56 -25.24 5.90
N ALA A 169 1.55 -24.36 5.97
CA ALA A 169 0.21 -24.69 5.48
C ALA A 169 0.15 -24.90 3.95
N LEU A 170 1.07 -24.29 3.20
CA LEU A 170 1.20 -24.48 1.75
C LEU A 170 2.08 -25.68 1.38
N ALA A 171 2.99 -26.11 2.25
CA ALA A 171 3.73 -27.35 2.10
C ALA A 171 2.88 -28.58 2.42
N ALA A 172 1.89 -28.43 3.31
CA ALA A 172 0.95 -29.48 3.72
C ALA A 172 -0.31 -29.60 2.82
N SER A 173 -0.48 -28.71 1.84
CA SER A 173 -1.67 -28.64 0.95
C SER A 173 -1.32 -28.88 -0.50
#